data_AF-D0NF64-F1
#
_entry.id   AF-D0NF64-F1
#
_cell.length_a   1.000
_cell.length_b   1.000
_cell.length_c   1.000
_cell.angle_alpha   90.00
_cell.angle_beta   90.00
_cell.angle_gamma   90.00
#
_symmetry.space_group_name_H-M   'P 1'
#
loop_
_entity.id
_entity.type
_entity.pdbx_description
1 polymer ?
#
loop_
_entity_poly.entity_id
_entity_poly.type
_entity_poly.pdbx_seq_one_letter_code
_entity_poly.pdbx_strand_id
1 'polypeptide(L)'
;MHDDTGDENEGRRKLATQYTTAKLNFVLGQSALELQLVDEDVKWTRLLDELPITERDYLGRAADEKFVEQMKYLRGERGHERQNLIQRHLHGILVLTAPHRNGQTVAKTSTHHSLRQLLQAFVNIFRSCYADFLQYGGQGFGARRDVSVDRVTCTLPLVAADVTQFAAILTQVVLFKYPFLQSSEEQRNSVQRSVMAALFDALQPVLHGLYVAAFSREDSLVDDTAELSRTNPLTYFEVKPIFRLDGSWSGPQQQKQFIAGGNECRLLTLRHYNAAIHHMNNLASERSPYAKLERLAQVCREIDRAIKLYYASQPIERRPSPQQLNIATEDLCPLLSFFLVSAPSSCLHIFTQLAILGSFAPQSVANGQQGFALATCTAAVHHLIQLR
;
A
#
# COMPACT_ATOMS: atom_id res chain seq x y z
N MET A 1 -48.63 8.59 10.38
CA MET A 1 -47.78 8.37 9.19
C MET A 1 -46.39 8.09 9.71
N HIS A 2 -46.07 6.80 9.80
CA HIS A 2 -44.87 6.29 10.44
C HIS A 2 -43.73 6.17 9.42
N ASP A 3 -42.56 6.61 9.88
CA ASP A 3 -41.15 6.35 9.57
C ASP A 3 -40.72 5.11 8.74
N ASP A 4 -41.41 4.77 7.64
CA ASP A 4 -41.03 3.65 6.76
C ASP A 4 -39.78 3.94 5.89
N THR A 5 -39.36 5.21 5.82
CA THR A 5 -38.22 5.66 4.99
C THR A 5 -36.85 5.47 5.66
N GLY A 6 -36.80 5.28 6.98
CA GLY A 6 -35.56 5.07 7.73
C GLY A 6 -35.01 3.65 7.52
N ASP A 7 -35.89 2.65 7.61
CA ASP A 7 -35.53 1.23 7.55
C ASP A 7 -35.13 0.79 6.11
N GLU A 8 -35.81 1.32 5.09
CA GLU A 8 -35.43 1.10 3.68
C GLU A 8 -34.06 1.71 3.34
N ASN A 9 -33.73 2.88 3.91
CA ASN A 9 -32.45 3.53 3.70
C ASN A 9 -31.32 2.79 4.43
N GLU A 10 -31.56 2.30 5.64
CA GLU A 10 -30.60 1.48 6.37
C GLU A 10 -30.35 0.13 5.69
N GLY A 11 -31.42 -0.51 5.17
CA GLY A 11 -31.33 -1.73 4.35
C GLY A 11 -30.51 -1.52 3.07
N ARG A 12 -30.75 -0.42 2.34
CA ARG A 12 -29.97 -0.06 1.14
C ARG A 12 -28.51 0.26 1.47
N ARG A 13 -28.23 0.92 2.59
CA ARG A 13 -26.86 1.19 3.07
C ARG A 13 -26.11 -0.10 3.39
N LYS A 14 -26.73 -1.01 4.16
CA LYS A 14 -26.15 -2.32 4.48
C LYS A 14 -25.83 -3.12 3.21
N LEU A 15 -26.75 -3.14 2.24
CA LEU A 15 -26.53 -3.81 0.95
C LEU A 15 -25.41 -3.16 0.13
N ALA A 16 -25.31 -1.83 0.10
CA ALA A 16 -24.25 -1.12 -0.59
C ALA A 16 -22.87 -1.42 0.04
N THR A 17 -22.76 -1.36 1.37
CA THR A 17 -21.53 -1.70 2.09
C THR A 17 -21.13 -3.15 1.86
N GLN A 18 -22.08 -4.09 1.97
CA GLN A 18 -21.84 -5.51 1.68
C GLN A 18 -21.33 -5.73 0.25
N TYR A 19 -21.90 -5.03 -0.73
CA TYR A 19 -21.46 -5.09 -2.12
C TYR A 19 -20.03 -4.56 -2.30
N THR A 20 -19.68 -3.43 -1.68
CA THR A 20 -18.30 -2.89 -1.74
C THR A 20 -17.27 -3.85 -1.15
N THR A 21 -17.58 -4.45 0.01
CA THR A 21 -16.71 -5.45 0.65
C THR A 21 -16.62 -6.72 -0.20
N ALA A 22 -17.73 -7.18 -0.77
CA ALA A 22 -17.76 -8.38 -1.61
C ALA A 22 -16.90 -8.23 -2.86
N LYS A 23 -16.93 -7.06 -3.53
CA LYS A 23 -16.11 -6.78 -4.70
C LYS A 23 -14.61 -6.75 -4.38
N LEU A 24 -14.23 -6.07 -3.30
CA LEU A 24 -12.84 -6.08 -2.84
C LEU A 24 -12.39 -7.51 -2.53
N ASN A 25 -13.16 -8.25 -1.72
CA ASN A 25 -12.85 -9.64 -1.37
C ASN A 25 -12.79 -10.56 -2.60
N PHE A 26 -13.65 -10.35 -3.59
CA PHE A 26 -13.60 -11.08 -4.86
C PHE A 26 -12.27 -10.85 -5.58
N VAL A 27 -11.86 -9.60 -5.78
CA VAL A 27 -10.59 -9.28 -6.46
C VAL A 27 -9.41 -9.86 -5.70
N LEU A 28 -9.39 -9.70 -4.37
CA LEU A 28 -8.30 -10.21 -3.53
C LEU A 28 -8.24 -11.75 -3.57
N GLY A 29 -9.37 -12.42 -3.40
CA GLY A 29 -9.45 -13.88 -3.40
C GLY A 29 -9.09 -14.49 -4.75
N GLN A 30 -9.59 -13.91 -5.84
CA GLN A 30 -9.25 -14.38 -7.19
C GLN A 30 -7.80 -14.07 -7.57
N SER A 31 -7.26 -12.91 -7.18
CA SER A 31 -5.84 -12.61 -7.42
C SER A 31 -4.94 -13.62 -6.70
N ALA A 32 -5.28 -13.99 -5.46
CA ALA A 32 -4.55 -15.00 -4.72
C ALA A 32 -4.65 -16.39 -5.38
N LEU A 33 -5.83 -16.76 -5.90
CA LEU A 33 -6.06 -18.02 -6.60
C LEU A 33 -5.27 -18.11 -7.91
N GLU A 34 -5.31 -17.06 -8.74
CA GLU A 34 -4.54 -16.99 -9.99
C GLU A 34 -3.03 -17.10 -9.74
N LEU A 35 -2.54 -16.49 -8.66
CA LEU A 35 -1.14 -16.65 -8.26
C LEU A 35 -0.81 -18.09 -7.87
N GLN A 36 -1.70 -18.79 -7.16
CA GLN A 36 -1.51 -20.19 -6.78
C GLN A 36 -1.51 -21.13 -7.99
N LEU A 37 -2.49 -20.97 -8.89
CA LEU A 37 -2.59 -21.78 -10.11
C LEU A 37 -1.31 -21.68 -10.94
N VAL A 38 -0.78 -20.46 -11.07
CA VAL A 38 0.44 -20.28 -11.85
C VAL A 38 1.66 -20.80 -11.12
N ASP A 39 1.80 -20.61 -9.80
CA ASP A 39 2.91 -21.23 -9.04
C ASP A 39 2.92 -22.77 -9.15
N GLU A 40 1.75 -23.42 -9.26
CA GLU A 40 1.64 -24.87 -9.45
C GLU A 40 2.02 -25.32 -10.88
N ASP A 41 1.62 -24.55 -11.90
CA ASP A 41 1.84 -24.91 -13.32
C ASP A 41 3.21 -24.48 -13.87
N VAL A 42 3.88 -23.52 -13.23
CA VAL A 42 5.04 -22.84 -13.81
C VAL A 42 6.38 -23.20 -13.14
N LYS A 43 7.22 -23.91 -13.91
CA LYS A 43 8.65 -24.13 -13.63
C LYS A 43 9.57 -23.11 -14.31
N TRP A 44 9.12 -21.90 -14.65
CA TRP A 44 9.98 -20.85 -15.24
C TRP A 44 11.19 -20.54 -14.34
N THR A 45 11.06 -20.83 -13.04
CA THR A 45 12.11 -20.79 -12.03
C THR A 45 13.30 -21.72 -12.29
N ARG A 46 13.13 -22.73 -13.15
CA ARG A 46 14.19 -23.68 -13.58
C ARG A 46 14.73 -23.40 -14.97
N LEU A 47 14.20 -22.41 -15.70
CA LEU A 47 14.60 -22.20 -17.09
C LEU A 47 16.06 -21.75 -17.20
N LEU A 48 16.54 -21.00 -16.21
CA LEU A 48 17.95 -20.63 -16.09
C LEU A 48 18.82 -21.78 -15.56
N ASP A 49 18.23 -22.72 -14.81
CA ASP A 49 18.89 -23.93 -14.30
C ASP A 49 19.15 -24.95 -15.41
N GLU A 50 18.32 -24.95 -16.46
CA GLU A 50 18.39 -25.83 -17.63
C GLU A 50 19.26 -25.26 -18.77
N LEU A 51 19.73 -24.01 -18.67
CA LEU A 51 20.63 -23.43 -19.67
C LEU A 51 21.99 -24.15 -19.74
N PRO A 52 22.54 -24.39 -20.94
CA PRO A 52 23.89 -24.88 -21.13
C PRO A 52 24.92 -24.02 -20.38
N ILE A 53 25.95 -24.66 -19.80
CA ILE A 53 26.98 -23.98 -18.99
C ILE A 53 27.64 -22.81 -19.74
N THR A 54 27.84 -22.95 -21.04
CA THR A 54 28.43 -21.91 -21.91
C THR A 54 27.57 -20.67 -22.05
N GLU A 55 26.24 -20.82 -22.15
CA GLU A 55 25.29 -19.71 -22.22
C GLU A 55 25.11 -19.06 -20.85
N ARG A 56 25.14 -19.86 -19.78
CA ARG A 56 25.14 -19.38 -18.40
C ARG A 56 26.38 -18.52 -18.11
N ASP A 57 27.56 -18.96 -18.51
CA ASP A 57 28.80 -18.21 -18.36
C ASP A 57 28.83 -16.94 -19.22
N TYR A 58 28.27 -16.98 -20.44
CA TYR A 58 28.15 -15.80 -21.30
C TYR A 58 27.24 -14.73 -20.70
N LEU A 59 26.07 -15.13 -20.18
CA LEU A 59 25.13 -14.22 -19.51
C LEU A 59 25.68 -13.65 -18.20
N GLY A 60 26.49 -14.44 -17.46
CA GLY A 60 27.18 -14.01 -16.24
C GLY A 60 28.31 -13.00 -16.46
N ARG A 61 29.02 -13.05 -17.61
CA ARG A 61 30.11 -12.12 -17.95
C ARG A 61 29.66 -10.68 -18.23
N ALA A 62 28.36 -10.44 -18.42
CA ALA A 62 27.80 -9.10 -18.62
C ALA A 62 27.42 -8.38 -17.31
N ALA A 63 27.83 -8.90 -16.15
CA ALA A 63 27.62 -8.28 -14.84
C ALA A 63 28.50 -7.03 -14.68
N ASP A 64 27.95 -5.97 -14.11
CA ASP A 64 28.67 -4.71 -13.85
C ASP A 64 29.83 -4.94 -12.87
N GLU A 65 31.05 -4.98 -13.39
CA GLU A 65 32.28 -5.26 -12.63
C GLU A 65 32.44 -4.31 -11.44
N LYS A 66 32.05 -3.03 -11.61
CA LYS A 66 32.15 -2.03 -10.55
C LYS A 66 31.21 -2.33 -9.39
N PHE A 67 30.00 -2.81 -9.68
CA PHE A 67 29.06 -3.24 -8.64
C PHE A 67 29.55 -4.48 -7.90
N VAL A 68 30.10 -5.45 -8.64
CA VAL A 68 30.70 -6.66 -8.06
C VAL A 68 31.85 -6.30 -7.11
N GLU A 69 32.72 -5.37 -7.51
CA GLU A 69 33.82 -4.90 -6.67
C GLU A 69 33.32 -4.18 -5.41
N GLN A 70 32.38 -3.25 -5.53
CA GLN A 70 31.82 -2.53 -4.38
C GLN A 70 31.22 -3.48 -3.33
N MET A 71 30.55 -4.53 -3.76
CA MET A 71 29.95 -5.53 -2.87
C MET A 71 30.99 -6.38 -2.10
N LYS A 72 32.21 -6.55 -2.65
CA LYS A 72 33.30 -7.24 -1.96
C LYS A 72 33.79 -6.47 -0.73
N TYR A 73 33.83 -5.14 -0.81
CA TYR A 73 34.34 -4.26 0.26
C TYR A 73 33.37 -4.04 1.42
N LEU A 74 32.06 -4.25 1.20
CA LEU A 74 31.04 -4.07 2.23
C LEU A 74 30.88 -5.31 3.12
N ARG A 75 31.93 -5.80 3.78
CA ARG A 75 31.87 -6.94 4.73
C ARG A 75 31.95 -6.48 6.19
N GLY A 76 31.49 -7.29 7.13
CA GLY A 76 31.56 -7.00 8.57
C GLY A 76 30.61 -5.88 9.01
N GLU A 77 31.09 -4.89 9.75
CA GLU A 77 30.31 -3.79 10.33
C GLU A 77 29.52 -2.98 9.28
N ARG A 78 30.02 -2.91 8.05
CA ARG A 78 29.37 -2.21 6.91
C ARG A 78 28.36 -3.08 6.16
N GLY A 79 28.04 -4.27 6.66
CA GLY A 79 27.09 -5.19 6.03
C GLY A 79 25.70 -4.57 5.83
N HIS A 80 25.27 -3.69 6.74
CA HIS A 80 23.99 -2.98 6.66
C HIS A 80 23.89 -2.03 5.45
N GLU A 81 25.01 -1.53 4.93
CA GLU A 81 25.03 -0.65 3.74
C GLU A 81 24.74 -1.41 2.44
N ARG A 82 24.86 -2.75 2.43
CA ARG A 82 24.68 -3.58 1.22
C ARG A 82 23.29 -3.44 0.63
N GLN A 83 22.26 -3.43 1.46
CA GLN A 83 20.87 -3.33 1.00
C GLN A 83 20.64 -2.01 0.25
N ASN A 84 21.16 -0.90 0.78
CA ASN A 84 21.10 0.41 0.13
C ASN A 84 21.88 0.43 -1.19
N LEU A 85 23.03 -0.23 -1.25
CA LEU A 85 23.81 -0.32 -2.49
C LEU A 85 23.08 -1.15 -3.56
N ILE A 86 22.52 -2.30 -3.20
CA ILE A 86 21.71 -3.15 -4.10
C ILE A 86 20.55 -2.34 -4.66
N GLN A 87 19.79 -1.68 -3.79
CA GLN A 87 18.64 -0.87 -4.19
C GLN A 87 19.05 0.26 -5.14
N ARG A 88 20.13 1.01 -4.83
CA ARG A 88 20.64 2.10 -5.68
C ARG A 88 21.10 1.58 -7.05
N HIS A 89 21.82 0.48 -7.07
CA HIS A 89 22.33 -0.13 -8.30
C HIS A 89 21.19 -0.60 -9.20
N LEU A 90 20.26 -1.39 -8.65
CA LEU A 90 19.11 -1.88 -9.40
C LEU A 90 18.18 -0.76 -9.84
N HIS A 91 17.97 0.26 -9.01
CA HIS A 91 17.24 1.47 -9.41
C HIS A 91 17.93 2.17 -10.59
N GLY A 92 19.26 2.32 -10.58
CA GLY A 92 20.01 2.91 -11.70
C GLY A 92 19.86 2.15 -13.03
N ILE A 93 19.57 0.85 -12.97
CA ILE A 93 19.38 -0.01 -14.14
C ILE A 93 17.91 -0.05 -14.59
N LEU A 94 16.99 -0.31 -13.65
CA LEU A 94 15.59 -0.64 -13.94
C LEU A 94 14.69 0.58 -14.07
N VAL A 95 15.15 1.78 -13.67
CA VAL A 95 14.38 3.00 -13.87
C VAL A 95 14.21 3.32 -15.35
N LEU A 96 12.96 3.33 -15.80
CA LEU A 96 12.62 3.67 -17.18
C LEU A 96 12.56 5.19 -17.42
N THR A 97 12.12 5.96 -16.42
CA THR A 97 12.02 7.42 -16.48
C THR A 97 13.19 8.07 -15.76
N ALA A 98 14.05 8.80 -16.48
CA ALA A 98 15.16 9.52 -15.84
C ALA A 98 14.62 10.46 -14.74
N PRO A 99 15.26 10.54 -13.56
CA PRO A 99 14.86 11.47 -12.52
C PRO A 99 15.02 12.91 -13.04
N HIS A 100 13.95 13.70 -12.94
CA HIS A 100 13.94 15.11 -13.32
C HIS A 100 14.07 15.96 -12.04
N ARG A 101 14.98 16.94 -12.04
CA ARG A 101 15.06 17.99 -11.02
C ARG A 101 15.01 19.32 -11.75
N ASN A 102 14.04 20.17 -11.40
CA ASN A 102 13.80 21.46 -12.06
C ASN A 102 13.66 21.36 -13.59
N GLY A 103 12.98 20.31 -14.09
CA GLY A 103 12.77 20.09 -15.53
C GLY A 103 13.98 19.54 -16.29
N GLN A 104 15.12 19.31 -15.63
CA GLN A 104 16.31 18.72 -16.25
C GLN A 104 16.50 17.26 -15.79
N THR A 105 16.80 16.37 -16.73
CA THR A 105 17.15 14.97 -16.45
C THR A 105 18.51 14.90 -15.76
N VAL A 106 18.53 14.45 -14.50
CA VAL A 106 19.70 14.53 -13.61
C VAL A 106 20.63 13.33 -13.73
N ALA A 107 20.15 12.20 -14.27
CA ALA A 107 20.92 10.96 -14.33
C ALA A 107 20.96 10.35 -15.73
N LYS A 108 22.15 9.89 -16.13
CA LYS A 108 22.32 8.96 -17.26
C LYS A 108 21.76 7.60 -16.83
N THR A 109 20.52 7.32 -17.20
CA THR A 109 19.95 5.98 -17.06
C THR A 109 20.64 5.03 -18.06
N SER A 110 20.93 3.78 -17.69
CA SER A 110 21.62 2.83 -18.57
C SER A 110 20.67 2.32 -19.68
N THR A 111 20.53 3.10 -20.74
CA THR A 111 19.58 2.85 -21.85
C THR A 111 19.80 1.51 -22.57
N HIS A 112 21.03 0.98 -22.51
CA HIS A 112 21.42 -0.26 -23.20
C HIS A 112 21.51 -1.49 -22.28
N HIS A 113 21.09 -1.39 -21.01
CA HIS A 113 21.19 -2.53 -20.11
C HIS A 113 20.09 -3.57 -20.40
N SER A 114 20.47 -4.84 -20.54
CA SER A 114 19.56 -5.93 -20.92
C SER A 114 18.33 -6.06 -19.99
N LEU A 115 18.54 -5.99 -18.67
CA LEU A 115 17.43 -6.00 -17.69
C LEU A 115 16.43 -4.87 -17.90
N ARG A 116 16.89 -3.69 -18.32
CA ARG A 116 16.03 -2.55 -18.60
C ARG A 116 15.20 -2.78 -19.86
N GLN A 117 15.84 -3.31 -20.91
CA GLN A 117 15.15 -3.65 -22.16
C GLN A 117 14.07 -4.71 -21.93
N LEU A 118 14.35 -5.71 -21.08
CA LEU A 118 13.37 -6.72 -20.69
C LEU A 118 12.16 -6.09 -19.98
N LEU A 119 12.41 -5.20 -19.00
CA LEU A 119 11.35 -4.46 -18.32
C LEU A 119 10.54 -3.58 -19.30
N GLN A 120 11.21 -2.88 -20.21
CA GLN A 120 10.55 -2.04 -21.21
C GLN A 120 9.69 -2.86 -22.17
N ALA A 121 10.18 -4.03 -22.61
CA ALA A 121 9.42 -4.94 -23.47
C ALA A 121 8.15 -5.43 -22.78
N PHE A 122 8.26 -5.85 -21.51
CA PHE A 122 7.10 -6.22 -20.71
C PHE A 122 6.10 -5.07 -20.56
N VAL A 123 6.56 -3.86 -20.24
CA VAL A 123 5.69 -2.68 -20.13
C VAL A 123 4.95 -2.40 -21.44
N ASN A 124 5.59 -2.56 -22.59
CA ASN A 124 4.95 -2.37 -23.89
C ASN A 124 3.88 -3.44 -24.17
N ILE A 125 4.19 -4.71 -23.86
CA ILE A 125 3.23 -5.82 -23.98
C ILE A 125 2.05 -5.60 -23.04
N PHE A 126 2.32 -5.35 -21.75
CA PHE A 126 1.31 -5.09 -20.74
C PHE A 126 0.38 -3.93 -21.13
N ARG A 127 0.94 -2.82 -21.63
CA ARG A 127 0.14 -1.70 -22.17
C ARG A 127 -0.72 -2.15 -23.35
N SER A 128 -0.17 -2.92 -24.28
CA SER A 128 -0.93 -3.38 -25.45
C SER A 128 -2.06 -4.34 -25.08
N CYS A 129 -1.88 -5.17 -24.03
CA CYS A 129 -2.90 -6.10 -23.56
C CYS A 129 -4.00 -5.40 -22.76
N TYR A 130 -3.65 -4.39 -21.94
CA TYR A 130 -4.57 -3.85 -20.93
C TYR A 130 -5.01 -2.40 -21.14
N ALA A 131 -4.37 -1.61 -22.01
CA ALA A 131 -4.74 -0.20 -22.21
C ALA A 131 -6.14 -0.02 -22.79
N ASP A 132 -6.63 -0.99 -23.55
CA ASP A 132 -7.99 -0.94 -24.11
C ASP A 132 -9.04 -0.88 -23.01
N PHE A 133 -8.82 -1.52 -21.85
CA PHE A 133 -9.75 -1.43 -20.71
C PHE A 133 -9.82 -0.01 -20.09
N LEU A 134 -8.78 0.82 -20.26
CA LEU A 134 -8.73 2.18 -19.72
C LEU A 134 -9.51 3.19 -20.56
N GLN A 135 -9.54 3.02 -21.88
CA GLN A 135 -10.21 3.94 -22.80
C GLN A 135 -11.73 4.00 -22.57
N TYR A 136 -12.30 3.06 -21.83
CA TYR A 136 -13.74 2.93 -21.57
C TYR A 136 -14.12 3.07 -20.09
N GLY A 137 -13.14 3.19 -19.18
CA GLY A 137 -13.34 3.31 -17.74
C GLY A 137 -13.61 4.73 -17.24
N GLY A 138 -13.44 5.75 -18.10
CA GLY A 138 -13.63 7.16 -17.76
C GLY A 138 -14.65 7.82 -18.67
N GLN A 139 -15.86 8.01 -18.15
CA GLN A 139 -16.96 8.79 -18.74
C GLN A 139 -17.65 8.25 -20.00
N GLY A 140 -18.96 8.03 -19.86
CA GLY A 140 -19.93 8.44 -20.89
C GLY A 140 -20.55 7.34 -21.74
N PHE A 141 -21.88 7.39 -21.82
CA PHE A 141 -22.67 6.90 -22.95
C PHE A 141 -21.93 7.14 -24.29
N GLY A 142 -21.36 6.10 -24.90
CA GLY A 142 -20.59 6.23 -26.14
C GLY A 142 -20.27 4.90 -26.83
N ALA A 143 -21.10 4.55 -27.81
CA ALA A 143 -20.90 3.74 -29.03
C ALA A 143 -20.15 2.37 -29.04
N ARG A 144 -19.54 1.87 -27.96
CA ARG A 144 -19.22 0.43 -27.80
C ARG A 144 -19.74 -0.06 -26.46
N ARG A 145 -20.90 -0.72 -26.49
CA ARG A 145 -21.70 -1.21 -25.35
C ARG A 145 -21.03 -2.28 -24.47
N ASP A 146 -19.77 -2.65 -24.69
CA ASP A 146 -19.26 -3.96 -24.27
C ASP A 146 -18.16 -3.97 -23.21
N VAL A 147 -17.66 -2.85 -22.67
CA VAL A 147 -16.69 -2.88 -21.56
C VAL A 147 -17.35 -2.32 -20.30
N SER A 148 -17.94 -3.22 -19.50
CA SER A 148 -18.52 -2.87 -18.18
C SER A 148 -17.42 -2.78 -17.11
N VAL A 149 -17.69 -2.01 -16.05
CA VAL A 149 -16.85 -1.98 -14.82
C VAL A 149 -16.62 -3.39 -14.27
N ASP A 150 -17.60 -4.28 -14.42
CA ASP A 150 -17.49 -5.68 -14.02
C ASP A 150 -16.44 -6.42 -14.84
N ARG A 151 -16.34 -6.17 -16.16
CA ARG A 151 -15.28 -6.76 -16.99
C ARG A 151 -13.90 -6.31 -16.53
N VAL A 152 -13.72 -5.02 -16.28
CA VAL A 152 -12.44 -4.49 -15.76
C VAL A 152 -12.11 -5.14 -14.41
N THR A 153 -13.10 -5.25 -13.52
CA THR A 153 -12.95 -5.87 -12.19
C THR A 153 -12.54 -7.35 -12.31
N CYS A 154 -13.15 -8.11 -13.22
CA CYS A 154 -12.82 -9.51 -13.47
C CYS A 154 -11.44 -9.71 -14.13
N THR A 155 -10.87 -8.68 -14.77
CA THR A 155 -9.53 -8.73 -15.36
C THR A 155 -8.42 -8.41 -14.36
N LEU A 156 -8.73 -7.75 -13.23
CA LEU A 156 -7.72 -7.39 -12.22
C LEU A 156 -6.92 -8.59 -11.66
N PRO A 157 -7.52 -9.78 -11.39
CA PRO A 157 -6.77 -10.95 -10.95
C PRO A 157 -5.68 -11.38 -11.94
N LEU A 158 -5.99 -11.39 -13.24
CA LEU A 158 -5.03 -11.71 -14.30
C LEU A 158 -3.91 -10.66 -14.38
N VAL A 159 -4.27 -9.38 -14.28
CA VAL A 159 -3.30 -8.27 -14.21
C VAL A 159 -2.35 -8.45 -13.03
N ALA A 160 -2.88 -8.84 -11.86
CA ALA A 160 -2.07 -9.07 -10.67
C ALA A 160 -1.13 -10.26 -10.84
N ALA A 161 -1.62 -11.34 -11.45
CA ALA A 161 -0.84 -12.53 -11.77
C ALA A 161 0.32 -12.21 -12.72
N ASP A 162 0.06 -11.56 -13.86
CA ASP A 162 1.06 -11.21 -14.86
C ASP A 162 2.20 -10.36 -14.28
N VAL A 163 1.86 -9.32 -13.51
CA VAL A 163 2.85 -8.41 -12.91
C VAL A 163 3.67 -9.12 -11.85
N THR A 164 3.05 -9.96 -11.01
CA THR A 164 3.75 -10.68 -9.95
C THR A 164 4.66 -11.76 -10.51
N GLN A 165 4.22 -12.49 -11.53
CA GLN A 165 5.02 -13.49 -12.22
C GLN A 165 6.22 -12.86 -12.92
N PHE A 166 5.99 -11.77 -13.66
CA PHE A 166 7.08 -11.07 -14.30
C PHE A 166 8.08 -10.51 -13.26
N ALA A 167 7.60 -10.02 -12.12
CA ALA A 167 8.46 -9.61 -11.01
C ALA A 167 9.33 -10.77 -10.48
N ALA A 168 8.75 -11.97 -10.35
CA ALA A 168 9.48 -13.17 -9.94
C ALA A 168 10.54 -13.58 -10.97
N ILE A 169 10.18 -13.63 -12.26
CA ILE A 169 11.09 -13.94 -13.37
C ILE A 169 12.24 -12.93 -13.40
N LEU A 170 11.94 -11.62 -13.38
CA LEU A 170 12.96 -10.58 -13.43
C LEU A 170 13.86 -10.62 -12.20
N THR A 171 13.33 -10.93 -11.01
CA THR A 171 14.12 -11.16 -9.79
C THR A 171 15.11 -12.30 -9.98
N GLN A 172 14.69 -13.42 -10.58
CA GLN A 172 15.57 -14.55 -10.86
C GLN A 172 16.64 -14.21 -11.89
N VAL A 173 16.30 -13.51 -12.96
CA VAL A 173 17.29 -13.05 -13.96
C VAL A 173 18.32 -12.12 -13.30
N VAL A 174 17.91 -11.26 -12.37
CA VAL A 174 18.84 -10.42 -11.59
C VAL A 174 19.74 -11.27 -10.70
N LEU A 175 19.17 -12.22 -9.93
CA LEU A 175 19.93 -13.11 -9.05
C LEU A 175 20.89 -14.02 -9.82
N PHE A 176 20.53 -14.41 -11.04
CA PHE A 176 21.38 -15.16 -11.95
C PHE A 176 22.52 -14.30 -12.49
N LYS A 177 22.22 -13.06 -12.91
CA LYS A 177 23.24 -12.10 -13.37
C LYS A 177 24.20 -11.69 -12.25
N TYR A 178 23.75 -11.71 -10.99
CA TYR A 178 24.53 -11.37 -9.81
C TYR A 178 24.48 -12.48 -8.73
N PRO A 179 25.19 -13.62 -8.92
CA PRO A 179 25.09 -14.78 -8.05
C PRO A 179 25.40 -14.52 -6.57
N PHE A 180 26.27 -13.53 -6.28
CA PHE A 180 26.61 -13.15 -4.91
C PHE A 180 25.41 -12.60 -4.11
N LEU A 181 24.34 -12.14 -4.79
CA LEU A 181 23.10 -11.70 -4.15
C LEU A 181 22.21 -12.87 -3.67
N GLN A 182 22.51 -14.09 -4.09
CA GLN A 182 21.82 -15.30 -3.61
C GLN A 182 22.31 -15.76 -2.23
N SER A 183 23.43 -15.20 -1.76
CA SER A 183 24.12 -15.67 -0.55
C SER A 183 23.35 -15.43 0.76
N SER A 184 22.39 -14.51 0.77
CA SER A 184 21.58 -14.18 1.94
C SER A 184 20.12 -13.92 1.57
N GLU A 185 19.19 -14.34 2.42
CA GLU A 185 17.76 -14.05 2.28
C GLU A 185 17.47 -12.55 2.28
N GLU A 186 18.19 -11.76 3.08
CA GLU A 186 18.02 -10.30 3.10
C GLU A 186 18.37 -9.66 1.75
N GLN A 187 19.40 -10.18 1.08
CA GLN A 187 19.82 -9.70 -0.23
C GLN A 187 18.80 -10.09 -1.30
N ARG A 188 18.30 -11.33 -1.28
CA ARG A 188 17.22 -11.77 -2.16
C ARG A 188 15.97 -10.91 -1.97
N ASN A 189 15.58 -10.62 -0.74
CA ASN A 189 14.47 -9.74 -0.41
C ASN A 189 14.70 -8.30 -0.90
N SER A 190 15.93 -7.78 -0.78
CA SER A 190 16.29 -6.45 -1.31
C SER A 190 16.17 -6.38 -2.84
N VAL A 191 16.57 -7.44 -3.55
CA VAL A 191 16.40 -7.55 -5.01
C VAL A 191 14.91 -7.57 -5.37
N GLN A 192 14.12 -8.44 -4.74
CA GLN A 192 12.68 -8.55 -5.00
C GLN A 192 11.95 -7.22 -4.78
N ARG A 193 12.24 -6.53 -3.68
CA ARG A 193 11.69 -5.18 -3.39
C ARG A 193 12.06 -4.16 -4.46
N SER A 194 13.31 -4.20 -4.93
CA SER A 194 13.81 -3.28 -5.95
C SER A 194 13.16 -3.52 -7.32
N VAL A 195 12.99 -4.78 -7.70
CA VAL A 195 12.31 -5.19 -8.94
C VAL A 195 10.84 -4.78 -8.90
N MET A 196 10.14 -5.08 -7.81
CA MET A 196 8.73 -4.70 -7.64
C MET A 196 8.55 -3.18 -7.67
N ALA A 197 9.43 -2.42 -7.00
CA ALA A 197 9.38 -0.96 -7.05
C ALA A 197 9.54 -0.41 -8.48
N ALA A 198 10.50 -0.92 -9.24
CA ALA A 198 10.71 -0.50 -10.63
C ALA A 198 9.53 -0.85 -11.54
N LEU A 199 8.91 -2.02 -11.34
CA LEU A 199 7.70 -2.43 -12.06
C LEU A 199 6.53 -1.50 -11.78
N PHE A 200 6.26 -1.23 -10.50
CA PHE A 200 5.19 -0.31 -10.11
C PHE A 200 5.42 1.10 -10.66
N ASP A 201 6.65 1.60 -10.63
CA ASP A 201 6.98 2.90 -11.25
C ASP A 201 6.71 2.91 -12.76
N ALA A 202 7.06 1.84 -13.46
CA ALA A 202 6.90 1.72 -14.91
C ALA A 202 5.45 1.53 -15.37
N LEU A 203 4.69 0.75 -14.60
CA LEU A 203 3.32 0.36 -14.90
C LEU A 203 2.28 1.31 -14.31
N GLN A 204 2.68 2.23 -13.41
CA GLN A 204 1.80 3.11 -12.64
C GLN A 204 0.62 3.65 -13.46
N PRO A 205 0.79 4.26 -14.66
CA PRO A 205 -0.33 4.87 -15.36
C PRO A 205 -1.41 3.87 -15.78
N VAL A 206 -1.01 2.66 -16.19
CA VAL A 206 -1.96 1.64 -16.64
C VAL A 206 -2.49 0.84 -15.47
N LEU A 207 -1.60 0.35 -14.60
CA LEU A 207 -1.98 -0.45 -13.45
C LEU A 207 -2.91 0.32 -12.52
N HIS A 208 -2.54 1.53 -12.10
CA HIS A 208 -3.38 2.35 -11.23
C HIS A 208 -4.69 2.71 -11.93
N GLY A 209 -4.66 3.04 -13.22
CA GLY A 209 -5.85 3.35 -14.01
C GLY A 209 -6.88 2.21 -14.03
N LEU A 210 -6.44 0.94 -14.13
CA LEU A 210 -7.34 -0.22 -14.15
C LEU A 210 -8.05 -0.37 -12.81
N TYR A 211 -7.31 -0.24 -11.71
CA TYR A 211 -7.88 -0.31 -10.37
C TYR A 211 -8.79 0.90 -10.08
N VAL A 212 -8.42 2.11 -10.50
CA VAL A 212 -9.31 3.30 -10.39
C VAL A 212 -10.59 3.10 -11.19
N ALA A 213 -10.50 2.61 -12.43
CA ALA A 213 -11.68 2.33 -13.24
C ALA A 213 -12.60 1.31 -12.56
N ALA A 214 -12.03 0.27 -11.95
CA ALA A 214 -12.78 -0.71 -11.19
C ALA A 214 -13.40 -0.14 -9.91
N PHE A 215 -12.67 0.63 -9.10
CA PHE A 215 -13.08 1.03 -7.74
C PHE A 215 -13.53 2.50 -7.60
N SER A 216 -13.72 3.21 -8.72
CA SER A 216 -14.10 4.63 -8.74
C SER A 216 -15.34 4.96 -7.91
N ARG A 217 -16.35 4.08 -7.91
CA ARG A 217 -17.59 4.27 -7.14
C ARG A 217 -17.32 4.17 -5.64
N GLU A 218 -16.56 3.17 -5.23
CA GLU A 218 -16.21 2.91 -3.84
C GLU A 218 -15.32 4.03 -3.28
N ASP A 219 -14.33 4.48 -4.07
CA ASP A 219 -13.49 5.64 -3.73
C ASP A 219 -14.35 6.91 -3.54
N SER A 220 -15.27 7.19 -4.48
CA SER A 220 -16.16 8.36 -4.39
C SER A 220 -17.04 8.33 -3.12
N LEU A 221 -17.54 7.15 -2.75
CA LEU A 221 -18.35 6.99 -1.54
C LEU A 221 -17.56 7.31 -0.27
N VAL A 222 -16.29 6.90 -0.21
CA VAL A 222 -15.42 7.21 0.94
C VAL A 222 -15.08 8.69 0.97
N ASP A 223 -14.75 9.29 -0.18
CA ASP A 223 -14.44 10.72 -0.27
C ASP A 223 -15.61 11.59 0.21
N ASP A 224 -16.85 11.29 -0.23
CA ASP A 224 -18.06 11.97 0.23
C ASP A 224 -18.25 11.83 1.75
N THR A 225 -18.04 10.61 2.27
CA THR A 225 -18.25 10.31 3.70
C THR A 225 -17.18 10.99 4.56
N ALA A 226 -15.94 11.04 4.08
CA ALA A 226 -14.84 11.72 4.73
C ALA A 226 -15.05 13.24 4.73
N GLU A 227 -15.58 13.80 3.65
CA GLU A 227 -15.93 15.22 3.56
C GLU A 227 -17.01 15.60 4.59
N LEU A 228 -18.11 14.85 4.65
CA LEU A 228 -19.19 15.09 5.61
C LEU A 228 -18.73 14.92 7.07
N SER A 229 -17.76 14.04 7.32
CA SER A 229 -17.27 13.73 8.67
C SER A 229 -16.09 14.60 9.10
N ARG A 230 -15.60 15.50 8.24
CA ARG A 230 -14.32 16.22 8.43
C ARG A 230 -14.28 17.07 9.69
N THR A 231 -15.42 17.64 10.09
CA THR A 231 -15.54 18.50 11.28
C THR A 231 -16.10 17.77 12.49
N ASN A 232 -16.41 16.48 12.36
CA ASN A 232 -17.08 15.75 13.44
C ASN A 232 -16.11 15.50 14.63
N PRO A 233 -16.64 15.47 15.87
CA PRO A 233 -15.84 15.17 17.06
C PRO A 233 -15.37 13.71 17.07
N LEU A 234 -14.35 13.39 17.86
CA LEU A 234 -13.84 12.00 17.98
C LEU A 234 -14.89 11.00 18.51
N THR A 235 -15.91 11.48 19.21
CA THR A 235 -17.06 10.67 19.65
C THR A 235 -17.88 10.13 18.49
N TYR A 236 -17.99 10.87 17.38
CA TYR A 236 -18.69 10.42 16.17
C TYR A 236 -18.02 9.19 15.56
N PHE A 237 -16.69 9.12 15.64
CA PHE A 237 -15.90 7.99 15.16
C PHE A 237 -15.82 6.85 16.19
N GLU A 238 -16.52 6.93 17.32
CA GLU A 238 -16.51 5.93 18.38
C GLU A 238 -15.14 5.74 19.08
N VAL A 239 -14.23 6.72 18.98
CA VAL A 239 -12.91 6.64 19.63
C VAL A 239 -13.07 6.68 21.15
N LYS A 240 -12.57 5.66 21.86
CA LYS A 240 -12.60 5.60 23.33
C LYS A 240 -11.83 6.79 23.94
N PRO A 241 -12.28 7.38 25.06
CA PRO A 241 -11.67 8.61 25.61
C PRO A 241 -10.18 8.50 25.95
N ILE A 242 -9.70 7.31 26.34
CA ILE A 242 -8.28 7.05 26.61
C ILE A 242 -7.38 7.24 25.37
N PHE A 243 -7.92 7.06 24.16
CA PHE A 243 -7.17 7.21 22.90
C PHE A 243 -7.41 8.56 22.20
N ARG A 244 -8.20 9.45 22.80
CA ARG A 244 -8.43 10.80 22.22
C ARG A 244 -7.27 11.75 22.48
N LEU A 245 -6.49 11.55 23.54
CA LEU A 245 -5.36 12.41 23.91
C LEU A 245 -5.72 13.91 24.02
N ASP A 246 -6.98 14.21 24.33
CA ASP A 246 -7.56 15.56 24.43
C ASP A 246 -7.79 15.99 25.89
N GLY A 247 -7.39 15.14 26.85
CA GLY A 247 -7.63 15.34 28.28
C GLY A 247 -8.99 14.85 28.77
N SER A 248 -9.87 14.34 27.90
CA SER A 248 -11.24 13.90 28.26
C SER A 248 -11.29 12.67 29.16
N TRP A 249 -10.21 11.89 29.24
CA TRP A 249 -10.05 10.75 30.15
C TRP A 249 -9.97 11.16 31.63
N SER A 250 -9.64 12.42 31.93
CA SER A 250 -9.54 12.94 33.30
C SER A 250 -10.90 12.86 34.00
N GLY A 251 -10.97 12.33 35.22
CA GLY A 251 -12.22 12.04 35.94
C GLY A 251 -13.18 13.24 36.13
N PRO A 252 -14.42 12.99 36.59
CA PRO A 252 -15.53 13.96 36.60
C PRO A 252 -15.28 15.24 37.41
N GLN A 253 -14.33 15.24 38.35
CA GLN A 253 -13.96 16.44 39.11
C GLN A 253 -13.13 17.44 38.28
N GLN A 254 -12.45 17.00 37.22
CA GLN A 254 -11.61 17.85 36.34
C GLN A 254 -12.21 18.14 34.97
N GLN A 255 -13.20 17.36 34.51
CA GLN A 255 -14.05 17.76 33.37
C GLN A 255 -14.74 19.12 33.61
N LYS A 256 -14.95 19.52 34.87
CA LYS A 256 -15.46 20.85 35.24
C LYS A 256 -14.45 21.99 35.00
N GLN A 257 -13.14 21.70 34.89
CA GLN A 257 -12.09 22.69 34.64
C GLN A 257 -11.68 22.75 33.16
N PHE A 258 -11.89 21.67 32.40
CA PHE A 258 -11.63 21.59 30.97
C PHE A 258 -12.94 21.72 30.17
N ILE A 259 -13.38 22.96 29.93
CA ILE A 259 -14.47 23.25 28.99
C ILE A 259 -13.82 23.60 27.64
N ALA A 260 -13.06 22.68 27.08
CA ALA A 260 -12.57 22.83 25.72
C ALA A 260 -13.74 22.54 24.76
N GLY A 261 -13.94 23.40 23.77
CA GLY A 261 -14.95 23.15 22.73
C GLY A 261 -14.60 21.89 21.92
N GLY A 262 -15.58 21.23 21.29
CA GLY A 262 -15.33 20.00 20.52
C GLY A 262 -14.23 20.13 19.45
N ASN A 263 -14.07 21.32 18.88
CA ASN A 263 -13.01 21.64 17.93
C ASN A 263 -11.61 21.73 18.58
N GLU A 264 -11.51 22.26 19.81
CA GLU A 264 -10.25 22.36 20.52
C GLU A 264 -9.74 20.96 20.93
N CYS A 265 -10.64 20.10 21.42
CA CYS A 265 -10.32 18.70 21.70
C CYS A 265 -9.78 17.99 20.44
N ARG A 266 -10.45 18.19 19.30
CA ARG A 266 -10.00 17.64 18.01
C ARG A 266 -8.58 18.12 17.66
N LEU A 267 -8.30 19.42 17.78
CA LEU A 267 -6.98 19.98 17.47
C LEU A 267 -5.88 19.44 18.39
N LEU A 268 -6.17 19.25 19.69
CA LEU A 268 -5.25 18.63 20.64
C LEU A 268 -4.91 17.20 20.22
N THR A 269 -5.91 16.40 19.87
CA THR A 269 -5.70 15.04 19.37
C THR A 269 -4.81 15.03 18.11
N LEU A 270 -5.14 15.87 17.13
CA LEU A 270 -4.38 15.98 15.88
C LEU A 270 -2.91 16.35 16.14
N ARG A 271 -2.66 17.23 17.12
CA ARG A 271 -1.29 17.62 17.50
C ARG A 271 -0.47 16.44 18.02
N HIS A 272 -1.06 15.59 18.87
CA HIS A 272 -0.38 14.41 19.40
C HIS A 272 -0.12 13.36 18.32
N TYR A 273 -1.05 13.19 17.38
CA TYR A 273 -0.93 12.21 16.29
C TYR A 273 -0.35 12.75 14.98
N ASN A 274 0.25 13.95 14.99
CA ASN A 274 0.73 14.63 13.78
C ASN A 274 1.65 13.75 12.92
N ALA A 275 2.56 12.98 13.54
CA ALA A 275 3.46 12.06 12.81
C ALA A 275 2.69 10.96 12.08
N ALA A 276 1.71 10.34 12.73
CA ALA A 276 0.88 9.30 12.12
C ALA A 276 0.02 9.86 10.98
N ILE A 277 -0.59 11.04 11.17
CA ILE A 277 -1.37 11.74 10.15
C ILE A 277 -0.49 12.13 8.96
N HIS A 278 0.73 12.59 9.21
CA HIS A 278 1.70 12.91 8.14
C HIS A 278 2.06 11.66 7.33
N HIS A 279 2.32 10.52 7.97
CA HIS A 279 2.57 9.27 7.26
C HIS A 279 1.35 8.79 6.47
N MET A 280 0.16 8.92 7.05
CA MET A 280 -1.09 8.59 6.37
C MET A 280 -1.26 9.46 5.12
N ASN A 281 -1.16 10.79 5.23
CA ASN A 281 -1.30 11.73 4.09
C ASN A 281 -0.34 11.45 2.94
N ASN A 282 0.86 10.94 3.25
CA ASN A 282 1.87 10.57 2.27
C ASN A 282 1.77 9.11 1.80
N LEU A 283 0.66 8.42 2.04
CA LEU A 283 0.49 7.04 1.56
C LEU A 283 0.32 6.99 0.03
N ALA A 284 -0.39 7.95 -0.55
CA ALA A 284 -0.63 8.05 -1.98
C ALA A 284 0.65 8.35 -2.78
N SER A 285 1.63 9.03 -2.19
CA SER A 285 2.89 9.40 -2.86
C SER A 285 3.85 8.23 -3.04
N GLU A 286 3.74 7.20 -2.21
CA GLU A 286 4.47 5.94 -2.43
C GLU A 286 3.89 5.21 -3.62
N ARG A 287 4.72 4.52 -4.40
CA ARG A 287 4.28 3.72 -5.56
C ARG A 287 4.46 2.24 -5.36
N SER A 288 5.57 1.85 -4.70
CA SER A 288 5.84 0.45 -4.38
C SER A 288 4.87 -0.07 -3.30
N PRO A 289 4.26 -1.26 -3.49
CA PRO A 289 3.38 -1.87 -2.50
C PRO A 289 4.11 -2.15 -1.19
N TYR A 290 5.39 -2.54 -1.24
CA TYR A 290 6.21 -2.74 -0.04
C TYR A 290 6.36 -1.45 0.78
N ALA A 291 6.70 -0.34 0.12
CA ALA A 291 6.90 0.94 0.79
C ALA A 291 5.60 1.48 1.39
N LYS A 292 4.47 1.30 0.68
CA LYS A 292 3.13 1.62 1.20
C LYS A 292 2.77 0.79 2.42
N LEU A 293 2.97 -0.53 2.38
CA LEU A 293 2.69 -1.42 3.51
C LEU A 293 3.56 -1.11 4.73
N GLU A 294 4.84 -0.82 4.52
CA GLU A 294 5.75 -0.39 5.58
C GLU A 294 5.33 0.95 6.19
N ARG A 295 4.83 1.87 5.36
CA ARG A 295 4.26 3.15 5.81
C ARG A 295 2.98 2.95 6.63
N LEU A 296 2.08 2.06 6.21
CA LEU A 296 0.89 1.70 7.01
C LEU A 296 1.29 1.13 8.37
N ALA A 297 2.26 0.20 8.40
CA ALA A 297 2.79 -0.31 9.66
C ALA A 297 3.44 0.79 10.51
N GLN A 298 4.10 1.77 9.88
CA GLN A 298 4.64 2.94 10.58
C GLN A 298 3.54 3.80 11.19
N VAL A 299 2.40 4.00 10.52
CA VAL A 299 1.25 4.71 11.09
C VAL A 299 0.80 4.04 12.39
N CYS A 300 0.64 2.72 12.41
CA CYS A 300 0.28 1.97 13.62
C CYS A 300 1.32 2.13 14.75
N ARG A 301 2.62 2.12 14.41
CA ARG A 301 3.70 2.36 15.39
C ARG A 301 3.68 3.77 15.95
N GLU A 302 3.46 4.78 15.11
CA GLU A 302 3.39 6.17 15.56
C GLU A 302 2.15 6.45 16.40
N ILE A 303 1.03 5.76 16.16
CA ILE A 303 -0.15 5.79 17.04
C ILE A 303 0.21 5.30 18.45
N ASP A 304 0.75 4.08 18.53
CA ASP A 304 1.14 3.46 19.81
C ASP A 304 2.17 4.33 20.55
N ARG A 305 3.16 4.85 19.82
CA ARG A 305 4.17 5.76 20.36
C ARG A 305 3.55 7.05 20.89
N ALA A 306 2.64 7.68 20.15
CA ALA A 306 2.01 8.93 20.56
C ALA A 306 1.20 8.78 21.87
N ILE A 307 0.45 7.68 22.00
CA ILE A 307 -0.30 7.36 23.23
C ILE A 307 0.65 7.19 24.42
N LYS A 308 1.70 6.37 24.25
CA LYS A 308 2.68 6.11 25.32
C LYS A 308 3.42 7.38 25.72
N LEU A 309 3.81 8.23 24.76
CA LEU A 309 4.46 9.51 25.04
C LEU A 309 3.52 10.49 25.76
N TYR A 310 2.26 10.58 25.34
CA TYR A 310 1.26 11.43 25.99
C TYR A 310 1.14 11.08 27.47
N TYR A 311 0.88 9.81 27.80
CA TYR A 311 0.69 9.40 29.20
C TYR A 311 1.99 9.37 30.00
N ALA A 312 3.15 9.17 29.38
CA ALA A 312 4.44 9.33 30.04
C ALA A 312 4.70 10.78 30.49
N SER A 313 4.11 11.77 29.82
CA SER A 313 4.21 13.19 30.22
C SER A 313 3.23 13.59 31.33
N GLN A 314 2.25 12.76 31.64
CA GLN A 314 1.25 13.03 32.67
C GLN A 314 1.76 12.70 34.08
N PRO A 315 1.20 13.34 35.14
CA PRO A 315 1.46 12.97 36.54
C PRO A 315 1.16 11.49 36.80
N ILE A 316 1.93 10.84 37.67
CA ILE A 316 1.84 9.39 37.94
C ILE A 316 0.42 8.97 38.33
N GLU A 317 -0.26 9.79 39.12
CA GLU A 317 -1.65 9.59 39.57
C GLU A 317 -2.68 9.54 38.42
N ARG A 318 -2.33 10.08 37.25
CA ARG A 318 -3.19 10.17 36.06
C ARG A 318 -2.80 9.17 34.98
N ARG A 319 -1.78 8.34 35.21
CA ARG A 319 -1.32 7.36 34.22
C ARG A 319 -2.21 6.12 34.28
N PRO A 320 -2.87 5.74 33.17
CA PRO A 320 -3.52 4.44 33.07
C PRO A 320 -2.48 3.33 33.17
N SER A 321 -2.95 2.12 33.48
CA SER A 321 -2.06 0.97 33.58
C SER A 321 -1.45 0.63 32.20
N PRO A 322 -0.26 0.00 32.15
CA PRO A 322 0.35 -0.38 30.88
C PRO A 322 -0.54 -1.28 30.01
N GLN A 323 -1.40 -2.09 30.62
CA GLN A 323 -2.36 -2.95 29.91
C GLN A 323 -3.48 -2.13 29.25
N GLN A 324 -3.93 -1.04 29.88
CA GLN A 324 -4.95 -0.14 29.33
C GLN A 324 -4.41 0.73 28.17
N LEU A 325 -3.09 0.91 28.09
CA LEU A 325 -2.44 1.64 27.01
C LEU A 325 -2.28 0.80 25.73
N ASN A 326 -2.41 -0.52 25.82
CA ASN A 326 -2.34 -1.39 24.66
C ASN A 326 -3.63 -1.28 23.85
N ILE A 327 -3.50 -0.87 22.60
CA ILE A 327 -4.65 -0.69 21.70
C ILE A 327 -5.03 -2.05 21.12
N ALA A 328 -6.26 -2.48 21.37
CA ALA A 328 -6.83 -3.64 20.69
C ALA A 328 -7.30 -3.26 19.27
N THR A 329 -7.47 -4.25 18.39
CA THR A 329 -7.94 -4.02 17.00
C THR A 329 -9.28 -3.26 16.96
N GLU A 330 -10.18 -3.57 17.89
CA GLU A 330 -11.48 -2.90 18.04
C GLU A 330 -11.36 -1.39 18.31
N ASP A 331 -10.27 -0.94 18.93
CA ASP A 331 -10.03 0.46 19.26
C ASP A 331 -9.20 1.18 18.19
N LEU A 332 -8.37 0.41 17.48
CA LEU A 332 -7.53 0.93 16.41
C LEU A 332 -8.35 1.30 15.16
N CYS A 333 -9.41 0.54 14.85
CA CYS A 333 -10.28 0.80 13.70
C CYS A 333 -11.00 2.17 13.76
N PRO A 334 -11.71 2.53 14.86
CA PRO A 334 -12.23 3.88 15.12
C PRO A 334 -11.18 4.98 14.93
N LEU A 335 -10.00 4.78 15.50
CA LEU A 335 -8.93 5.77 15.47
C LEU A 335 -8.35 5.97 14.07
N LEU A 336 -8.14 4.88 13.32
CA LEU A 336 -7.71 4.94 11.93
C LEU A 336 -8.78 5.58 11.03
N SER A 337 -10.06 5.36 11.30
CA SER A 337 -11.15 6.03 10.57
C SER A 337 -11.08 7.55 10.74
N PHE A 338 -10.87 8.01 11.98
CA PHE A 338 -10.62 9.42 12.26
C PHE A 338 -9.36 9.93 11.55
N PHE A 339 -8.30 9.13 11.44
CA PHE A 339 -7.07 9.53 10.75
C PHE A 339 -7.24 9.62 9.24
N LEU A 340 -7.97 8.70 8.62
CA LEU A 340 -8.31 8.77 7.20
C LEU A 340 -9.00 10.11 6.90
N VAL A 341 -10.04 10.45 7.66
CA VAL A 341 -10.75 11.73 7.50
C VAL A 341 -9.86 12.95 7.77
N SER A 342 -8.93 12.84 8.71
CA SER A 342 -7.98 13.90 9.06
C SER A 342 -6.78 14.00 8.10
N ALA A 343 -6.64 13.02 7.20
CA ALA A 343 -5.60 12.92 6.20
C ALA A 343 -6.24 12.90 4.80
N PRO A 344 -6.71 14.06 4.29
CA PRO A 344 -7.55 14.11 3.08
C PRO A 344 -6.84 13.55 1.84
N SER A 345 -5.51 13.66 1.76
CA SER A 345 -4.74 13.08 0.66
C SER A 345 -4.75 11.55 0.66
N SER A 346 -5.05 10.92 1.80
CA SER A 346 -5.14 9.47 1.97
C SER A 346 -6.49 8.91 1.58
N CYS A 347 -7.57 9.70 1.74
CA CYS A 347 -8.92 9.30 1.32
C CYS A 347 -8.98 9.14 -0.20
N LEU A 348 -8.27 9.99 -0.93
CA LEU A 348 -8.22 9.96 -2.39
C LEU A 348 -7.75 8.58 -2.87
N HIS A 349 -8.66 7.86 -3.52
CA HIS A 349 -8.44 6.53 -4.05
C HIS A 349 -8.15 5.43 -3.02
N ILE A 350 -8.59 5.56 -1.76
CA ILE A 350 -8.22 4.60 -0.70
C ILE A 350 -8.64 3.16 -1.01
N PHE A 351 -9.81 2.91 -1.60
CA PHE A 351 -10.22 1.56 -2.00
C PHE A 351 -9.34 1.01 -3.11
N THR A 352 -9.06 1.83 -4.12
CA THR A 352 -8.09 1.50 -5.17
C THR A 352 -6.74 1.12 -4.55
N GLN A 353 -6.24 1.90 -3.59
CA GLN A 353 -4.96 1.61 -2.92
C GLN A 353 -5.02 0.30 -2.14
N LEU A 354 -6.10 0.04 -1.39
CA LEU A 354 -6.26 -1.20 -0.64
C LEU A 354 -6.36 -2.43 -1.55
N ALA A 355 -7.07 -2.31 -2.68
CA ALA A 355 -7.19 -3.38 -3.67
C ALA A 355 -5.83 -3.70 -4.31
N ILE A 356 -5.05 -2.69 -4.68
CA ILE A 356 -3.67 -2.87 -5.16
C ILE A 356 -2.82 -3.54 -4.07
N LEU A 357 -2.83 -3.00 -2.85
CA LEU A 357 -2.02 -3.55 -1.77
C LEU A 357 -2.36 -5.01 -1.47
N GLY A 358 -3.64 -5.37 -1.44
CA GLY A 358 -4.04 -6.76 -1.22
C GLY A 358 -3.73 -7.68 -2.40
N SER A 359 -3.77 -7.18 -3.64
CA SER A 359 -3.45 -8.00 -4.83
C SER A 359 -1.96 -8.27 -4.99
N PHE A 360 -1.11 -7.37 -4.48
CA PHE A 360 0.35 -7.41 -4.66
C PHE A 360 1.14 -7.55 -3.36
N ALA A 361 0.48 -7.74 -2.22
CA ALA A 361 1.14 -8.03 -0.96
C ALA A 361 1.81 -9.40 -1.03
N PRO A 362 3.14 -9.50 -0.84
CA PRO A 362 3.80 -10.78 -0.77
C PRO A 362 3.32 -11.55 0.46
N GLN A 363 3.17 -12.87 0.33
CA GLN A 363 2.74 -13.74 1.43
C GLN A 363 3.62 -13.60 2.68
N SER A 364 4.93 -13.39 2.50
CA SER A 364 5.88 -13.16 3.61
C SER A 364 5.59 -11.88 4.41
N VAL A 365 4.96 -10.88 3.79
CA VAL A 365 4.58 -9.59 4.40
C VAL A 365 3.15 -9.63 4.93
N ALA A 366 2.27 -10.41 4.29
CA ALA A 366 0.87 -10.57 4.65
C ALA A 366 0.67 -11.20 6.05
N ASN A 367 1.60 -12.03 6.51
CA ASN A 367 1.53 -12.66 7.85
C ASN A 367 2.18 -11.83 8.97
N GLY A 368 2.75 -10.66 8.64
CA GLY A 368 3.48 -9.80 9.58
C GLY A 368 2.69 -8.56 10.04
N GLN A 369 3.42 -7.62 10.64
CA GLN A 369 2.87 -6.33 11.09
C GLN A 369 2.23 -5.54 9.93
N GLN A 370 2.78 -5.65 8.74
CA GLN A 370 2.29 -5.00 7.53
C GLN A 370 0.93 -5.55 7.10
N GLY A 371 0.74 -6.86 7.13
CA GLY A 371 -0.55 -7.48 6.84
C GLY A 371 -1.60 -7.13 7.88
N PHE A 372 -1.23 -7.10 9.16
CA PHE A 372 -2.10 -6.59 10.22
C PHE A 372 -2.51 -5.12 9.97
N ALA A 373 -1.56 -4.26 9.62
CA ALA A 373 -1.84 -2.86 9.32
C ALA A 373 -2.74 -2.68 8.10
N LEU A 374 -2.55 -3.49 7.05
CA LEU A 374 -3.43 -3.50 5.88
C LEU A 374 -4.86 -3.92 6.26
N ALA A 375 -5.00 -5.06 6.95
CA ALA A 375 -6.31 -5.57 7.36
C ALA A 375 -7.07 -4.59 8.26
N THR A 376 -6.36 -3.96 9.21
CA THR A 376 -6.95 -2.96 10.11
C THR A 376 -7.33 -1.69 9.36
N CYS A 377 -6.51 -1.24 8.39
CA CYS A 377 -6.85 -0.09 7.54
C CYS A 377 -8.08 -0.38 6.67
N THR A 378 -8.19 -1.57 6.09
CA THR A 378 -9.38 -2.03 5.37
C THR A 378 -10.62 -2.01 6.26
N ALA A 379 -10.51 -2.55 7.48
CA ALA A 379 -11.60 -2.51 8.45
C ALA A 379 -11.99 -1.07 8.86
N ALA A 380 -11.01 -0.17 8.98
CA ALA A 380 -11.27 1.25 9.26
C ALA A 380 -11.99 1.96 8.10
N VAL A 381 -11.67 1.65 6.84
CA VAL A 381 -12.42 2.18 5.69
C VAL A 381 -13.87 1.71 5.72
N HIS A 382 -14.10 0.42 6.01
CA HIS A 382 -15.46 -0.11 6.15
C HIS A 382 -16.22 0.54 7.31
N HIS A 383 -15.56 0.71 8.46
CA HIS A 383 -16.13 1.42 9.60
C HIS A 383 -16.52 2.85 9.23
N LEU A 384 -15.65 3.59 8.54
CA LEU A 384 -15.95 4.95 8.08
C LEU A 384 -17.20 5.03 7.21
N ILE A 385 -17.39 4.08 6.29
CA ILE A 385 -18.61 4.02 5.44
C ILE A 385 -19.85 3.70 6.27
N GLN A 386 -19.71 2.91 7.34
CA GLN A 386 -20.81 2.53 8.23
C GLN A 386 -21.26 3.65 9.18
N LEU A 387 -20.40 4.65 9.44
CA LEU A 387 -20.74 5.81 10.28
C LEU A 387 -21.81 6.73 9.65
N ARG A 388 -22.20 6.49 8.39
CA ARG A 388 -23.05 7.35 7.57
C ARG A 388 -24.55 7.12 7.74
#